data_AF-A0A661KRK6-F1
#
_entry.id   AF-A0A661KRK6-F1
#
_cell.length_a   1.000
_cell.length_b   1.000
_cell.length_c   1.000
_cell.angle_alpha   90.00
_cell.angle_beta   90.00
_cell.angle_gamma   90.00
#
_symmetry.space_group_name_H-M   'P 1'
#
loop_
_entity.id
_entity.type
_entity.pdbx_description
1 polymer ?
#
loop_
_entity_poly.entity_id
_entity_poly.type
_entity_poly.pdbx_seq_one_letter_code
_entity_poly.pdbx_strand_id
1 'polypeptide(L)'
;MVIISIYLMIISLDSKIGRFDGLILFLSLIAYTIFNYYGDKKRQQDVLILEDIRLKKGIKKSSQIFLIVVGILLVVLGARMVVSGAEMIMRMFGISERVIGLSIVAFGTSLPELATSAVASYRRHMDISIGNLIGSNVFNIMCVLGLTGLIKPILLPEGIFKSHIFIDYMIMLFISILPWFMIKKDLLMSRKDGLILLGIYITYILYLYLCPIH
;
A
#
# COMPACT_ATOMS: atom_id res chain seq x y z
N MET A 1 -10.84 1.73 1.40
CA MET A 1 -10.22 0.80 0.44
C MET A 1 -11.27 0.18 -0.48
N VAL A 2 -12.16 -0.71 0.00
CA VAL A 2 -13.17 -1.41 -0.83
C VAL A 2 -13.95 -0.48 -1.77
N ILE A 3 -14.53 0.61 -1.27
CA ILE A 3 -15.30 1.56 -2.09
C ILE A 3 -14.48 2.13 -3.25
N ILE A 4 -13.22 2.49 -2.98
CA ILE A 4 -12.31 3.08 -3.97
C ILE A 4 -11.87 2.03 -4.99
N SER A 5 -11.64 0.79 -4.56
CA SER A 5 -11.36 -0.33 -5.44
C SER A 5 -12.54 -0.64 -6.37
N ILE A 6 -13.78 -0.58 -5.86
CA ILE A 6 -15.00 -0.73 -6.68
C ILE A 6 -15.13 0.43 -7.66
N TYR A 7 -14.92 1.66 -7.19
CA TYR A 7 -14.96 2.85 -8.03
C TYR A 7 -13.95 2.75 -9.18
N LEU A 8 -12.70 2.38 -8.88
CA LEU A 8 -11.65 2.15 -9.87
C LEU A 8 -12.05 1.09 -10.91
N MET A 9 -12.66 0.00 -10.47
CA MET A 9 -13.15 -1.04 -11.38
C MET A 9 -14.23 -0.50 -12.32
N ILE A 10 -15.17 0.30 -11.81
CA ILE A 10 -16.27 0.88 -12.62
C ILE A 10 -15.73 1.86 -13.66
N ILE A 11 -14.86 2.81 -13.27
CA ILE A 11 -14.32 3.80 -14.20
C ILE A 11 -13.42 3.17 -15.28
N SER A 12 -12.89 1.98 -15.02
CA SER A 12 -12.03 1.31 -15.98
C SER A 12 -12.83 0.50 -17.03
N LEU A 13 -14.16 0.34 -16.88
CA LEU A 13 -15.02 -0.48 -17.76
C LEU A 13 -15.06 0.02 -19.21
N ASP A 14 -14.89 1.32 -19.43
CA ASP A 14 -14.76 1.92 -20.76
C ASP A 14 -13.39 1.66 -21.40
N SER A 15 -12.54 0.87 -20.73
CA SER A 15 -11.18 0.51 -21.15
C SER A 15 -10.24 1.71 -21.24
N LYS A 16 -10.55 2.81 -20.55
CA LYS A 16 -9.73 4.02 -20.53
C LYS A 16 -9.88 4.78 -19.23
N ILE A 17 -8.79 4.90 -18.47
CA ILE A 17 -8.74 5.87 -17.38
C ILE A 17 -8.34 7.22 -17.97
N GLY A 18 -9.34 8.08 -18.15
CA GLY A 18 -9.17 9.41 -18.71
C GLY A 18 -8.59 10.42 -17.71
N ARG A 19 -8.30 11.62 -18.20
CA ARG A 19 -7.86 12.74 -17.34
C ARG A 19 -8.93 13.12 -16.32
N PHE A 20 -10.20 12.99 -16.69
CA PHE A 20 -11.31 13.30 -15.80
C PHE A 20 -11.42 12.29 -14.65
N ASP A 21 -11.26 11.00 -14.93
CA ASP A 21 -11.25 9.97 -13.89
C ASP A 21 -10.03 10.14 -12.98
N GLY A 22 -8.87 10.47 -13.55
CA GLY A 22 -7.67 10.83 -12.79
C GLY A 22 -7.89 12.03 -11.87
N LEU A 23 -8.60 13.06 -12.36
CA LEU A 23 -8.98 14.23 -11.56
C LEU A 23 -9.89 13.84 -10.39
N ILE A 24 -10.91 13.01 -10.63
CA ILE A 24 -11.83 12.57 -9.58
C ILE A 24 -11.09 11.75 -8.53
N LEU A 25 -10.22 10.81 -8.93
CA LEU A 25 -9.40 10.03 -8.00
C LEU A 25 -8.53 10.95 -7.13
N PHE A 26 -7.88 11.95 -7.73
CA PHE A 26 -7.03 12.88 -7.01
C PHE A 26 -7.82 13.82 -6.08
N LEU A 27 -8.96 14.34 -6.51
CA LEU A 27 -9.85 15.14 -5.64
C LEU A 27 -10.40 14.31 -4.49
N SER A 28 -10.70 13.03 -4.74
CA SER A 28 -11.14 12.09 -3.71
C SER A 28 -10.05 11.85 -2.66
N LEU A 29 -8.76 11.88 -3.04
CA LEU A 29 -7.65 11.85 -2.08
C LEU A 29 -7.70 13.06 -1.15
N ILE A 30 -7.86 14.26 -1.71
CA ILE A 30 -7.91 15.51 -0.93
C ILE A 30 -9.09 15.46 0.05
N ALA A 31 -10.27 15.07 -0.44
CA ALA A 31 -11.46 14.92 0.39
C ALA A 31 -11.24 13.86 1.49
N TYR A 32 -10.64 12.71 1.16
CA TYR A 32 -10.31 11.66 2.12
C TYR A 32 -9.34 12.15 3.20
N THR A 33 -8.27 12.86 2.84
CA THR A 33 -7.31 13.42 3.80
C THR A 33 -7.97 14.45 4.72
N ILE A 34 -8.80 15.34 4.17
CA ILE A 34 -9.56 16.33 4.95
C ILE A 34 -10.52 15.65 5.92
N PHE A 35 -11.28 14.66 5.44
CA PHE A 35 -12.22 13.89 6.26
C PHE A 35 -11.53 13.20 7.44
N ASN A 36 -10.40 12.52 7.19
CA ASN A 36 -9.63 11.88 8.27
C ASN A 36 -9.05 12.91 9.25
N TYR A 37 -8.52 14.03 8.75
CA TYR A 37 -7.96 15.09 9.59
C TYR A 37 -9.01 15.66 10.57
N TYR A 38 -10.24 15.90 10.11
CA TYR A 38 -11.31 16.39 10.98
C TYR A 38 -11.96 15.30 11.84
N GLY A 39 -12.00 14.06 11.35
CA GLY A 39 -12.58 12.91 12.06
C GLY A 39 -11.82 12.49 13.31
N ASP A 40 -10.51 12.74 13.38
CA ASP A 40 -9.65 12.25 14.46
C ASP A 40 -9.42 13.23 15.64
N LYS A 41 -10.14 14.36 15.68
CA LYS A 41 -9.95 15.42 16.70
C LYS A 41 -10.07 14.92 18.15
N LYS A 42 -10.91 13.93 18.43
CA LYS A 42 -11.07 13.33 19.78
C LYS A 42 -9.98 12.31 20.10
N ARG A 43 -9.60 11.47 19.14
CA ARG A 43 -8.57 10.42 19.30
C ARG A 43 -7.17 11.01 19.44
N GLN A 44 -6.88 12.11 18.73
CA GLN A 44 -5.65 12.88 18.91
C GLN A 44 -5.52 13.44 20.33
N GLN A 45 -6.62 13.85 20.96
CA GLN A 45 -6.59 14.42 22.30
C GLN A 45 -6.28 13.37 23.37
N ASP A 46 -6.83 12.16 23.25
CA ASP A 46 -6.51 11.04 24.16
C ASP A 46 -5.06 10.53 23.98
N VAL A 47 -4.58 10.48 22.73
CA VAL A 47 -3.19 10.12 22.42
C VAL A 47 -2.22 11.19 22.96
N LEU A 48 -2.51 12.48 22.76
CA LEU A 48 -1.72 13.60 23.31
C LEU A 48 -1.62 13.53 24.84
N ILE A 49 -2.72 13.21 25.54
CA ILE A 49 -2.74 13.08 27.00
C ILE A 49 -1.88 11.88 27.46
N LEU A 50 -1.98 10.74 26.78
CA LEU A 50 -1.16 9.54 27.08
C LEU A 50 0.32 9.75 26.74
N GLU A 51 0.61 10.50 25.68
CA GLU A 51 1.96 10.84 25.24
C GLU A 51 2.60 11.88 26.18
N ASP A 52 1.87 12.89 26.64
CA ASP A 52 2.32 13.82 27.69
C ASP A 52 2.66 13.11 29.00
N ILE A 53 1.92 12.05 29.36
CA ILE A 53 2.23 11.21 30.53
C ILE A 53 3.53 10.41 30.32
N ARG A 54 3.80 9.93 29.09
CA ARG A 54 5.04 9.20 28.73
C ARG A 54 6.25 10.11 28.52
N LEU A 55 6.05 11.32 27.99
CA LEU A 55 7.09 12.28 27.61
C LEU A 55 7.63 13.12 28.77
N LYS A 56 7.24 12.81 30.02
CA LYS A 56 7.94 13.31 31.22
C LYS A 56 9.46 13.04 31.22
N LYS A 57 9.99 12.21 30.31
CA LYS A 57 11.40 12.28 29.88
C LYS A 57 11.52 13.20 28.66
N GLY A 58 11.86 14.46 28.91
CA GLY A 58 11.93 15.53 27.92
C GLY A 58 12.98 15.30 26.82
N ILE A 59 12.53 14.78 25.69
CA ILE A 59 13.29 14.87 24.43
C ILE A 59 12.91 16.20 23.77
N LYS A 60 13.90 17.02 23.40
CA LYS A 60 13.65 18.31 22.73
C LYS A 60 12.91 18.08 21.40
N LYS A 61 11.93 18.92 21.06
CA LYS A 61 11.16 18.86 19.81
C LYS A 61 12.05 18.78 18.55
N SER A 62 13.18 19.49 18.54
CA SER A 62 14.17 19.41 17.45
C SER A 62 14.78 18.01 17.30
N SER A 63 15.02 17.31 18.41
CA SER A 63 15.54 15.94 18.39
C SER A 63 14.51 14.94 17.86
N GLN A 64 13.21 15.16 18.11
CA GLN A 64 12.15 14.30 17.55
C GLN A 64 12.06 14.45 16.03
N ILE A 65 12.05 15.70 15.55
CA ILE A 65 12.04 15.99 14.11
C ILE A 65 13.28 15.39 13.44
N PHE A 66 14.46 15.56 14.05
CA PHE A 66 15.69 14.96 13.57
C PHE A 66 15.60 13.43 13.47
N LEU A 67 15.11 12.75 14.52
CA LEU A 67 14.93 11.30 14.52
C LEU A 67 13.93 10.83 13.45
N ILE A 68 12.85 11.58 13.21
CA ILE A 68 11.89 11.27 12.14
C ILE A 68 12.56 11.36 10.77
N VAL A 69 13.27 12.45 10.49
CA VAL A 69 13.95 12.66 9.20
C VAL A 69 15.01 11.58 8.97
N VAL A 70 15.86 11.31 9.96
CA VAL A 70 16.87 10.25 9.89
C VAL A 70 16.23 8.88 9.71
N GLY A 71 15.14 8.60 10.44
CA GLY A 71 14.40 7.34 10.32
C GLY A 71 13.85 7.12 8.91
N ILE A 72 13.21 8.13 8.33
CA ILE A 72 12.70 8.08 6.93
C ILE A 72 13.85 7.82 5.96
N LEU A 73 14.96 8.57 6.09
CA LEU A 73 16.13 8.40 5.23
C LEU A 73 16.71 6.99 5.32
N LEU A 74 16.89 6.45 6.53
CA LEU A 74 17.44 5.11 6.73
C LEU A 74 16.54 4.03 6.14
N VAL A 75 15.23 4.14 6.29
CA VAL A 75 14.27 3.19 5.70
C VAL A 75 14.33 3.23 4.17
N VAL A 76 14.32 4.43 3.57
CA VAL A 76 14.39 4.59 2.11
C VAL A 76 15.72 4.12 1.53
N LEU A 77 16.84 4.48 2.16
CA LEU A 77 18.16 4.05 1.73
C LEU A 77 18.34 2.53 1.89
N GLY A 78 17.89 1.97 3.01
CA GLY A 78 17.91 0.53 3.24
C GLY A 78 17.14 -0.23 2.17
N ALA A 79 15.92 0.21 1.82
CA ALA A 79 15.14 -0.38 0.75
C ALA A 79 15.89 -0.30 -0.60
N ARG A 80 16.47 0.86 -0.95
CA ARG A 80 17.27 1.01 -2.18
C ARG A 80 18.48 0.08 -2.24
N MET A 81 19.19 -0.10 -1.12
CA MET A 81 20.33 -1.02 -1.04
C MET A 81 19.91 -2.48 -1.26
N VAL A 82 18.78 -2.90 -0.66
CA VAL A 82 18.23 -4.25 -0.86
C VAL A 82 17.85 -4.49 -2.32
N VAL A 83 17.14 -3.53 -2.94
CA VAL A 83 16.69 -3.65 -4.34
C VAL A 83 17.86 -3.68 -5.30
N SER A 84 18.81 -2.75 -5.16
CA SER A 84 19.99 -2.69 -6.04
C SER A 84 20.89 -3.92 -5.91
N GLY A 85 21.10 -4.43 -4.69
CA GLY A 85 21.84 -5.68 -4.47
C GLY A 85 21.15 -6.88 -5.12
N ALA A 86 19.82 -7.00 -4.97
CA ALA A 86 19.06 -8.09 -5.57
C ALA A 86 19.00 -7.99 -7.10
N GLU A 87 18.89 -6.78 -7.65
CA GLU A 87 19.00 -6.51 -9.09
C GLU A 87 20.36 -6.97 -9.65
N MET A 88 21.46 -6.63 -8.97
CA MET A 88 22.80 -7.05 -9.38
C MET A 88 22.92 -8.59 -9.42
N ILE A 89 22.40 -9.26 -8.39
CA ILE A 89 22.37 -10.73 -8.33
C ILE A 89 21.60 -11.31 -9.52
N MET A 90 20.40 -10.81 -9.80
CA MET A 90 19.58 -11.33 -10.90
C MET A 90 20.19 -11.09 -12.29
N ARG A 91 20.85 -9.95 -12.50
CA ARG A 91 21.61 -9.67 -13.74
C ARG A 91 22.75 -10.68 -13.92
N MET A 92 23.45 -11.07 -12.85
CA MET A 92 24.48 -12.12 -12.91
C MET A 92 23.91 -13.49 -13.31
N PHE A 93 22.66 -13.78 -12.93
CA PHE A 93 21.94 -14.99 -13.34
C PHE A 93 21.34 -14.90 -14.77
N GLY A 94 21.59 -13.82 -15.51
CA GLY A 94 21.08 -13.65 -16.88
C GLY A 94 19.57 -13.38 -16.96
N ILE A 95 18.94 -12.97 -15.86
CA ILE A 95 17.53 -12.62 -15.84
C ILE A 95 17.34 -11.29 -16.57
N SER A 96 16.34 -11.22 -17.46
CA SER A 96 16.07 -10.01 -18.25
C SER A 96 15.64 -8.82 -17.39
N GLU A 97 16.02 -7.62 -17.80
CA GLU A 97 15.60 -6.34 -17.20
C GLU A 97 14.10 -6.23 -16.99
N ARG A 98 13.31 -6.77 -17.92
CA ARG A 98 11.86 -6.74 -17.86
C ARG A 98 11.35 -7.52 -16.64
N VAL A 99 11.88 -8.72 -16.42
CA VAL A 99 11.50 -9.56 -15.28
C VAL A 99 11.95 -8.93 -13.97
N ILE A 100 13.15 -8.35 -13.93
CA ILE A 100 13.69 -7.62 -12.78
C ILE A 100 12.77 -6.44 -12.40
N GLY A 101 12.40 -5.61 -13.39
CA GLY A 101 11.53 -4.46 -13.19
C GLY A 101 10.13 -4.83 -12.70
N LEU A 102 9.57 -5.93 -13.22
CA LEU A 102 8.23 -6.40 -12.83
C LEU A 102 8.20 -7.14 -11.49
N SER A 103 9.35 -7.59 -10.95
CA SER A 103 9.41 -8.41 -9.73
C SER A 103 10.09 -7.68 -8.56
N ILE A 104 11.42 -7.68 -8.50
CA ILE A 104 12.16 -7.18 -7.34
C ILE A 104 12.00 -5.68 -7.16
N VAL A 105 11.91 -4.93 -8.26
CA VAL A 105 11.78 -3.48 -8.20
C VAL A 105 10.39 -3.13 -7.67
N ALA A 106 9.35 -3.78 -8.20
CA ALA A 106 7.98 -3.65 -7.70
C ALA A 106 7.89 -4.00 -6.20
N PHE A 107 8.41 -5.17 -5.80
CA PHE A 107 8.46 -5.57 -4.39
C PHE A 107 9.26 -4.58 -3.52
N GLY A 108 10.37 -4.10 -4.07
CA GLY A 108 11.28 -3.15 -3.48
C GLY A 108 10.65 -1.83 -3.07
N THR A 109 9.69 -1.35 -3.86
CA THR A 109 8.97 -0.11 -3.54
C THR A 109 8.09 -0.25 -2.30
N SER A 110 7.64 -1.47 -1.97
CA SER A 110 6.80 -1.77 -0.80
C SER A 110 7.59 -2.18 0.46
N LEU A 111 8.93 -2.30 0.36
CA LEU A 111 9.80 -2.64 1.50
C LEU A 111 9.75 -1.61 2.64
N PRO A 112 9.77 -0.29 2.37
CA PRO A 112 9.60 0.73 3.42
C PRO A 112 8.31 0.52 4.23
N GLU A 113 7.18 0.32 3.57
CA GLU A 113 5.87 0.12 4.20
C GLU A 113 5.82 -1.21 4.96
N LEU A 114 6.43 -2.27 4.42
CA LEU A 114 6.57 -3.54 5.12
C LEU A 114 7.37 -3.37 6.42
N ALA A 115 8.51 -2.67 6.37
CA ALA A 115 9.37 -2.44 7.51
C ALA A 115 8.67 -1.63 8.62
N THR A 116 7.99 -0.54 8.26
CA THR A 116 7.26 0.28 9.23
C THR A 116 6.09 -0.48 9.86
N SER A 117 5.34 -1.25 9.06
CA SER A 117 4.23 -2.09 9.53
C SER A 117 4.70 -3.22 10.45
N ALA A 118 5.80 -3.88 10.08
CA ALA A 118 6.38 -4.97 10.87
C ALA A 118 6.88 -4.47 12.22
N VAL A 119 7.56 -3.33 12.26
CA VAL A 119 8.03 -2.72 13.52
C VAL A 119 6.85 -2.26 14.39
N ALA A 120 5.82 -1.65 13.80
CA ALA A 120 4.61 -1.24 14.53
C ALA A 120 3.90 -2.46 15.14
N SER A 121 3.72 -3.52 14.35
CA SER A 121 3.14 -4.79 14.79
C SER A 121 3.97 -5.46 15.89
N TYR A 122 5.31 -5.49 15.74
CA TYR A 122 6.22 -6.03 16.74
C TYR A 122 6.12 -5.30 18.08
N ARG A 123 5.92 -3.97 18.04
CA ARG A 123 5.69 -3.12 19.21
C ARG A 123 4.25 -3.14 19.74
N ARG A 124 3.39 -4.02 19.21
CA ARG A 124 1.96 -4.13 19.55
C ARG A 124 1.13 -2.87 19.26
N HIS A 125 1.57 -2.06 18.30
CA HIS A 125 0.82 -0.92 17.77
C HIS A 125 0.07 -1.34 16.49
N MET A 126 -0.93 -2.22 16.66
CA MET A 126 -1.66 -2.84 15.55
C MET A 126 -2.48 -1.82 14.76
N ASP A 127 -3.00 -0.78 15.42
CA ASP A 127 -3.71 0.33 14.82
C ASP A 127 -2.83 1.13 13.85
N ILE A 128 -1.58 1.41 14.23
CA ILE A 128 -0.59 2.07 13.35
C ILE A 128 -0.27 1.18 12.14
N SER A 129 -0.08 -0.12 12.35
CA SER A 129 0.23 -1.07 11.27
C SER A 129 -0.93 -1.20 10.27
N ILE A 130 -2.17 -1.29 10.75
CA ILE A 130 -3.37 -1.36 9.89
C ILE A 130 -3.59 -0.03 9.18
N GLY A 131 -3.39 1.09 9.87
CA GLY A 131 -3.46 2.43 9.28
C GLY A 131 -2.47 2.60 8.12
N ASN A 132 -1.23 2.14 8.29
CA ASN A 132 -0.22 2.16 7.22
C ASN A 132 -0.61 1.28 6.03
N LEU A 133 -1.10 0.06 6.28
CA LEU A 133 -1.55 -0.87 5.24
C LEU A 133 -2.69 -0.29 4.40
N ILE A 134 -3.75 0.20 5.06
CA ILE A 134 -4.94 0.75 4.38
C ILE A 134 -4.59 2.09 3.70
N GLY A 135 -3.90 2.97 4.42
CA GLY A 135 -3.54 4.30 3.95
C GLY A 135 -2.67 4.28 2.71
N SER A 136 -1.62 3.44 2.69
CA SER A 136 -0.71 3.33 1.55
C SER A 136 -1.41 2.80 0.30
N ASN A 137 -2.30 1.81 0.43
CA ASN A 137 -3.06 1.29 -0.72
C ASN A 137 -4.10 2.30 -1.25
N VAL A 138 -4.79 3.00 -0.34
CA VAL A 138 -5.72 4.08 -0.72
C VAL A 138 -4.95 5.20 -1.42
N PHE A 139 -3.79 5.59 -0.90
CA PHE A 139 -2.92 6.58 -1.51
C PHE A 139 -2.41 6.14 -2.88
N ASN A 140 -1.99 4.89 -3.06
CA ASN A 140 -1.55 4.39 -4.36
C ASN A 140 -2.67 4.45 -5.41
N ILE A 141 -3.90 4.04 -5.05
CA ILE A 141 -5.02 4.12 -5.99
C ILE A 141 -5.39 5.58 -6.30
N MET A 142 -5.53 6.42 -5.29
CA MET A 142 -6.05 7.78 -5.53
C MET A 142 -4.98 8.76 -6.04
N CYS A 143 -3.77 8.69 -5.49
CA CYS A 143 -2.67 9.58 -5.83
C CYS A 143 -1.93 9.11 -7.07
N VAL A 144 -1.38 7.88 -7.06
CA VAL A 144 -0.51 7.41 -8.15
C VAL A 144 -1.33 7.21 -9.43
N LEU A 145 -2.45 6.48 -9.38
CA LEU A 145 -3.29 6.34 -10.57
C LEU A 145 -4.00 7.65 -10.94
N GLY A 146 -4.43 8.45 -9.96
CA GLY A 146 -5.04 9.76 -10.21
C GLY A 146 -4.13 10.72 -10.96
N LEU A 147 -2.90 10.91 -10.46
CA LEU A 147 -1.87 11.72 -11.13
C LEU A 147 -1.46 11.14 -12.47
N THR A 148 -1.29 9.81 -12.56
CA THR A 148 -0.92 9.16 -13.82
C THR A 148 -1.99 9.40 -14.88
N GLY A 149 -3.27 9.19 -14.57
CA GLY A 149 -4.39 9.45 -15.48
C GLY A 149 -4.54 10.92 -15.87
N LEU A 150 -4.26 11.86 -14.96
CA LEU A 150 -4.21 13.30 -15.24
C LEU A 150 -3.12 13.66 -16.26
N ILE A 151 -1.91 13.13 -16.07
CA ILE A 151 -0.76 13.40 -16.95
C ILE A 151 -0.94 12.69 -18.30
N LYS A 152 -1.16 11.38 -18.26
CA LYS A 152 -1.28 10.51 -19.43
C LYS A 152 -2.46 9.54 -19.24
N PRO A 153 -3.53 9.66 -20.06
CA PRO A 153 -4.63 8.71 -20.05
C PRO A 153 -4.13 7.27 -20.19
N ILE A 154 -4.63 6.38 -19.33
CA ILE A 154 -4.26 4.97 -19.33
C ILE A 154 -5.26 4.24 -20.21
N LEU A 155 -4.80 3.76 -21.36
CA LEU A 155 -5.60 2.97 -22.30
C LEU A 155 -5.39 1.49 -22.01
N LEU A 156 -6.48 0.73 -22.02
CA LEU A 156 -6.50 -0.74 -21.89
C LEU A 156 -6.83 -1.31 -23.28
N PRO A 157 -5.84 -1.61 -24.14
CA PRO A 157 -6.06 -1.86 -25.58
C PRO A 157 -6.96 -3.06 -25.86
N GLU A 158 -6.93 -4.07 -25.00
CA GLU A 158 -7.75 -5.28 -25.12
C GLU A 158 -9.08 -5.17 -24.35
N GLY A 159 -9.22 -4.13 -23.52
CA GLY A 159 -10.33 -3.93 -22.59
C GLY A 159 -10.31 -4.88 -21.39
N ILE A 160 -11.03 -4.50 -20.32
CA ILE A 160 -10.95 -5.20 -19.02
C ILE A 160 -11.24 -6.69 -19.13
N PHE A 161 -12.28 -7.08 -19.87
CA PHE A 161 -12.74 -8.47 -19.90
C PHE A 161 -11.86 -9.40 -20.73
N LYS A 162 -11.10 -8.87 -21.69
CA LYS A 162 -10.14 -9.68 -22.46
C LYS A 162 -8.75 -9.64 -21.83
N SER A 163 -8.40 -8.55 -21.17
CA SER A 163 -7.18 -8.46 -20.37
C SER A 163 -7.32 -9.27 -19.06
N HIS A 164 -6.23 -9.89 -18.59
CA HIS A 164 -6.19 -10.55 -17.28
C HIS A 164 -6.46 -9.61 -16.08
N ILE A 165 -6.57 -8.29 -16.32
CA ILE A 165 -6.81 -7.24 -15.33
C ILE A 165 -8.15 -7.41 -14.61
N PHE A 166 -9.16 -8.02 -15.24
CA PHE A 166 -10.42 -8.33 -14.54
C PHE A 166 -10.20 -9.24 -13.31
N ILE A 167 -9.32 -10.24 -13.44
CA ILE A 167 -8.99 -11.16 -12.36
C ILE A 167 -8.26 -10.40 -11.25
N ASP A 168 -7.33 -9.50 -11.61
CA ASP A 168 -6.61 -8.67 -10.64
C ASP A 168 -7.55 -7.77 -9.84
N TYR A 169 -8.58 -7.18 -10.48
CA TYR A 169 -9.63 -6.41 -9.80
C TYR A 169 -10.44 -7.28 -8.82
N MET A 170 -10.83 -8.48 -9.24
CA MET A 170 -11.58 -9.41 -8.37
C MET A 170 -10.76 -9.83 -7.15
N ILE A 171 -9.48 -10.15 -7.35
CA ILE A 171 -8.57 -10.53 -6.28
C ILE A 171 -8.33 -9.34 -5.34
N MET A 172 -8.11 -8.13 -5.88
CA MET A 172 -7.97 -6.91 -5.06
C MET A 172 -9.20 -6.69 -4.18
N LEU A 173 -10.42 -6.81 -4.74
CA LEU A 173 -11.67 -6.64 -3.98
C LEU A 173 -11.83 -7.72 -2.91
N PHE A 174 -11.58 -8.98 -3.27
CA PHE A 174 -11.64 -10.10 -2.34
C PHE A 174 -10.70 -9.91 -1.15
N ILE A 175 -9.43 -9.59 -1.41
CA ILE A 175 -8.41 -9.36 -0.36
C ILE A 175 -8.74 -8.10 0.45
N SER A 176 -9.36 -7.08 -0.14
CA SER A 176 -9.78 -5.87 0.60
C SER A 176 -10.90 -6.13 1.60
N ILE A 177 -11.77 -7.09 1.31
CA ILE A 177 -12.94 -7.43 2.13
C ILE A 177 -12.58 -8.52 3.15
N LEU A 178 -11.71 -9.46 2.77
CA LEU A 178 -11.38 -10.65 3.58
C LEU A 178 -10.98 -10.33 5.03
N PRO A 179 -10.12 -9.32 5.34
CA PRO A 179 -9.79 -8.96 6.71
C PRO A 179 -11.00 -8.58 7.57
N TRP A 180 -12.06 -8.02 6.99
CA TRP A 180 -13.29 -7.67 7.71
C TRP A 180 -13.98 -8.91 8.31
N PHE A 181 -13.92 -10.04 7.59
CA PHE A 181 -14.46 -11.31 8.06
C PHE A 181 -13.54 -12.03 9.04
N MET A 182 -12.23 -11.81 8.94
CA MET A 182 -11.24 -12.48 9.79
C MET A 182 -11.02 -11.76 11.12
N ILE A 183 -11.20 -10.44 11.17
CA ILE A 183 -11.09 -9.66 12.39
C ILE A 183 -12.26 -10.03 13.32
N LYS A 184 -11.94 -10.74 14.40
CA LYS A 184 -12.91 -11.10 15.45
C LYS A 184 -13.32 -9.87 16.28
N LYS A 185 -14.34 -10.03 17.14
CA LYS A 185 -14.87 -8.98 18.03
C LYS A 185 -13.81 -8.19 18.81
N ASP A 186 -12.66 -8.79 19.10
CA ASP A 186 -11.57 -8.14 19.84
C ASP A 186 -10.67 -7.25 18.96
N LEU A 187 -10.97 -7.08 17.66
CA LEU A 187 -10.19 -6.31 16.68
C LEU A 187 -8.73 -6.77 16.50
N LEU A 188 -8.43 -8.00 16.93
CA LEU A 188 -7.09 -8.58 16.85
C LEU A 188 -6.98 -9.57 15.69
N MET A 189 -5.97 -9.35 14.83
CA MET A 189 -5.53 -10.32 13.81
C MET A 189 -4.68 -11.41 14.46
N SER A 190 -5.06 -12.68 14.26
CA SER A 190 -4.27 -13.83 14.73
C SER A 190 -3.12 -14.15 13.76
N ARG A 191 -2.08 -14.85 14.27
CA ARG A 191 -1.01 -15.40 13.42
C ARG A 191 -1.56 -16.34 12.33
N LYS A 192 -2.64 -17.05 12.63
CA LYS A 192 -3.32 -17.93 11.66
C LYS A 192 -3.89 -17.13 10.48
N ASP A 193 -4.46 -15.98 10.77
CA ASP A 193 -5.06 -15.13 9.75
C ASP A 193 -3.98 -14.53 8.84
N GLY A 194 -2.86 -14.10 9.42
CA GLY A 194 -1.69 -13.67 8.67
C GLY A 194 -1.12 -14.77 7.76
N LEU A 195 -1.06 -16.03 8.24
CA LEU A 195 -0.62 -17.17 7.43
C LEU A 195 -1.56 -17.46 6.26
N ILE A 196 -2.88 -17.33 6.47
CA ILE A 196 -3.88 -17.50 5.40
C ILE A 196 -3.68 -16.41 4.33
N LEU A 197 -3.57 -15.13 4.73
CA LEU A 197 -3.34 -14.02 3.81
C LEU A 197 -2.02 -14.18 3.04
N LEU A 198 -0.96 -14.62 3.71
CA LEU A 198 0.33 -14.89 3.08
C LEU A 198 0.25 -16.07 2.10
N GLY A 199 -0.50 -17.13 2.44
CA GLY A 199 -0.76 -18.25 1.53
C GLY A 199 -1.50 -17.81 0.27
N ILE A 200 -2.52 -16.95 0.40
CA ILE A 200 -3.25 -16.36 -0.73
C ILE A 200 -2.30 -15.52 -1.59
N TYR A 201 -1.46 -14.69 -0.98
CA TYR A 201 -0.48 -13.87 -1.68
C TYR A 201 0.52 -14.73 -2.49
N ILE A 202 1.10 -15.77 -1.88
CA ILE A 202 2.01 -16.70 -2.57
C ILE A 202 1.29 -17.38 -3.73
N THR A 203 0.06 -17.85 -3.51
CA THR A 203 -0.74 -18.50 -4.56
C THR A 203 -1.00 -17.56 -5.74
N TYR A 204 -1.29 -16.29 -5.47
CA TYR A 204 -1.50 -15.28 -6.52
C TYR A 204 -0.21 -14.98 -7.30
N ILE A 205 0.94 -14.86 -6.63
CA ILE A 205 2.23 -14.68 -7.30
C ILE A 205 2.57 -15.89 -8.18
N LEU A 206 2.31 -17.11 -7.71
CA LEU A 206 2.51 -18.33 -8.51
C LEU A 206 1.57 -18.35 -9.73
N TYR A 207 0.31 -17.95 -9.56
CA TYR A 207 -0.64 -17.81 -10.66
C TYR A 207 -0.13 -16.83 -11.73
N LEU A 208 0.33 -15.65 -11.32
CA LEU A 208 0.90 -14.65 -12.24
C LEU A 208 2.12 -15.16 -13.00
N TYR A 209 2.97 -15.97 -12.35
CA TYR A 209 4.17 -16.51 -12.97
C TYR A 209 3.87 -17.67 -13.95
N LEU A 210 2.91 -18.53 -13.60
CA LEU A 210 2.52 -19.70 -14.40
C LEU A 210 1.59 -19.35 -15.58
N CYS A 211 0.86 -18.24 -15.49
CA CYS A 211 0.03 -17.71 -16.57
C CYS A 211 0.64 -16.40 -17.11
N PRO A 212 1.82 -16.47 -17.76
CA PRO A 212 2.47 -15.28 -18.29
C PRO A 212 1.60 -14.66 -19.38
N ILE A 213 1.23 -13.40 -19.16
CA ILE A 213 0.54 -12.53 -20.11
C ILE A 213 1.32 -12.56 -21.43
N HIS A 214 0.75 -13.13 -22.48
CA HIS A 214 1.22 -13.01 -23.87
C HIS A 214 0.36 -11.98 -24.59
#